data_AF-A0A7C1VAR8-F1
#
_entry.id   AF-A0A7C1VAR8-F1
#
_cell.length_a   1.000
_cell.length_b   1.000
_cell.length_c   1.000
_cell.angle_alpha   90.00
_cell.angle_beta   90.00
_cell.angle_gamma   90.00
#
_symmetry.space_group_name_H-M   'P 1'
#
loop_
_entity.id
_entity.type
_entity.pdbx_description
1 polymer ?
#
loop_
_entity_poly.entity_id
_entity_poly.type
_entity_poly.pdbx_seq_one_letter_code
_entity_poly.pdbx_strand_id
1 'polypeptide(L)'
;MSSKKRDYYEVLGVSKDASLKDIKIAYRRLARKHHPDLNKTDPKAKEMFIELQEAYEVLSDEGKRRNYDRYGHGGVHVDMSDFFSGGIPGIDELFKGIFGDFSPFG
;
A
#
# COMPACT_ATOMS: atom_id res chain seq x y z
N MET A 1 19.14 12.45 -11.11
CA MET A 1 19.17 11.42 -10.05
C MET A 1 17.87 10.64 -10.17
N SER A 2 17.92 9.35 -10.52
CA SER A 2 16.70 8.55 -10.70
C SER A 2 15.92 8.59 -9.39
N SER A 3 14.72 9.18 -9.41
CA SER A 3 13.79 9.18 -8.29
C SER A 3 13.32 7.74 -8.09
N LYS A 4 14.18 6.91 -7.50
CA LYS A 4 13.89 5.53 -7.12
C LYS A 4 12.71 5.58 -6.16
N LYS A 5 11.53 5.17 -6.61
CA LYS A 5 10.43 4.80 -5.71
C LYS A 5 11.02 3.95 -4.57
N ARG A 6 10.60 4.25 -3.34
CA ARG A 6 11.09 3.55 -2.14
C ARG A 6 10.76 2.07 -2.24
N ASP A 7 11.68 1.21 -1.82
CA ASP A 7 11.45 -0.23 -1.83
C ASP A 7 10.23 -0.56 -0.95
N TYR A 8 9.31 -1.37 -1.44
CA TYR A 8 8.10 -1.73 -0.70
C TYR A 8 8.40 -2.44 0.62
N TYR A 9 9.53 -3.15 0.69
CA TYR A 9 10.03 -3.73 1.93
C TYR A 9 10.45 -2.65 2.93
N GLU A 10 11.09 -1.59 2.46
CA GLU A 10 11.48 -0.43 3.29
C GLU A 10 10.26 0.37 3.74
N VAL A 11 9.28 0.56 2.85
CA VAL A 11 8.01 1.25 3.14
C VAL A 11 7.25 0.55 4.26
N LEU A 12 7.15 -0.79 4.21
CA LEU A 12 6.54 -1.60 5.27
C LEU A 12 7.46 -1.81 6.48
N GLY A 13 8.75 -1.49 6.37
CA GLY A 13 9.76 -1.73 7.40
C GLY A 13 9.92 -3.21 7.73
N VAL A 14 9.90 -4.07 6.71
CA VAL A 14 10.03 -5.54 6.83
C VAL A 14 11.21 -6.03 5.99
N SER A 15 11.72 -7.22 6.31
CA SER A 15 12.76 -7.86 5.50
C SER A 15 12.21 -8.33 4.16
N LYS A 16 13.09 -8.47 3.15
CA LYS A 16 12.79 -9.09 1.86
C LYS A 16 12.37 -10.55 2.01
N ASP A 17 12.82 -11.20 3.08
CA ASP A 17 12.45 -12.57 3.46
C ASP A 17 11.19 -12.65 4.34
N ALA A 18 10.52 -11.51 4.59
CA ALA A 18 9.35 -11.47 5.45
C ALA A 18 8.22 -12.37 4.90
N SER A 19 7.56 -13.06 5.82
CA SER A 19 6.38 -13.86 5.48
C SER A 19 5.20 -12.95 5.15
N LEU A 20 4.21 -13.47 4.41
CA LEU A 20 2.95 -12.76 4.16
C LEU A 20 2.26 -12.30 5.46
N LYS A 21 2.42 -13.09 6.52
CA LYS A 21 1.90 -12.76 7.85
C LYS A 21 2.59 -11.52 8.42
N ASP A 22 3.91 -11.42 8.31
CA ASP A 22 4.69 -10.28 8.79
C ASP A 22 4.38 -9.01 8.00
N ILE A 23 4.25 -9.14 6.67
CA ILE A 23 3.82 -8.07 5.76
C ILE A 23 2.45 -7.52 6.19
N LYS A 24 1.48 -8.41 6.44
CA LYS A 24 0.13 -8.04 6.89
C LYS A 24 0.11 -7.36 8.26
N ILE A 25 0.93 -7.85 9.20
CA ILE A 25 1.05 -7.25 10.54
C ILE A 25 1.69 -5.86 10.46
N ALA A 26 2.77 -5.71 9.69
CA ALA A 26 3.47 -4.46 9.50
C ALA A 26 2.59 -3.40 8.84
N TYR A 27 1.89 -3.77 7.76
CA TYR A 27 0.92 -2.91 7.09
C TYR A 27 -0.17 -2.43 8.07
N ARG A 28 -0.81 -3.33 8.83
CA ARG A 28 -1.85 -2.96 9.79
C ARG A 28 -1.36 -1.97 10.85
N ARG A 29 -0.13 -2.16 11.33
CA ARG A 29 0.50 -1.27 12.31
C ARG A 29 0.75 0.11 11.73
N LEU A 30 1.29 0.18 10.51
CA LEU A 30 1.64 1.44 9.85
C LEU A 30 0.40 2.18 9.32
N ALA A 31 -0.59 1.46 8.79
CA ALA A 31 -1.86 2.02 8.36
C ALA A 31 -2.62 2.69 9.52
N ARG A 32 -2.58 2.11 10.73
CA ARG A 32 -3.11 2.76 11.93
C ARG A 32 -2.31 3.99 12.32
N LYS A 33 -0.98 3.93 12.24
CA LYS A 33 -0.09 5.05 12.59
C LYS A 33 -0.25 6.24 11.64
N HIS A 34 -0.41 5.98 10.34
CA HIS A 34 -0.56 6.98 9.29
C HIS A 34 -2.01 7.19 8.86
N HIS A 35 -2.98 6.74 9.69
CA HIS A 35 -4.39 6.85 9.37
C HIS A 35 -4.78 8.33 9.22
N PRO A 36 -5.63 8.68 8.23
CA PRO A 36 -6.07 10.05 8.01
C PRO A 36 -6.76 10.63 9.24
N ASP A 37 -7.56 9.85 9.98
CA ASP A 37 -8.22 10.33 11.20
C ASP A 37 -7.27 10.87 12.28
N LEU A 38 -6.09 10.27 12.40
CA LEU A 38 -5.08 10.67 13.38
C LEU A 38 -4.13 11.74 12.82
N ASN A 39 -4.08 11.91 11.50
CA ASN A 39 -3.12 12.75 10.80
C ASN A 39 -3.78 13.66 9.75
N LYS A 40 -4.94 14.26 10.09
CA LYS A 40 -5.75 15.08 9.16
C LYS A 40 -5.02 16.28 8.56
N THR A 41 -3.97 16.76 9.23
CA THR A 41 -3.21 17.96 8.86
C THR A 41 -1.83 17.66 8.28
N ASP A 42 -1.41 16.39 8.24
CA ASP A 42 -0.09 16.01 7.72
C ASP A 42 -0.19 15.45 6.30
N PRO A 43 0.16 16.23 5.25
CA PRO A 43 0.17 15.73 3.89
C PRO A 43 1.15 14.57 3.68
N LYS A 44 2.22 14.49 4.49
CA LYS A 44 3.17 13.37 4.42
C LYS A 44 2.56 12.08 4.94
N ALA A 45 1.64 12.14 5.90
CA ALA A 45 0.93 10.94 6.37
C ALA A 45 0.07 10.34 5.25
N LYS A 46 -0.55 11.19 4.42
CA LYS A 46 -1.31 10.76 3.24
C LYS A 46 -0.41 10.10 2.19
N GLU A 47 0.72 10.73 1.86
CA GLU A 47 1.70 10.16 0.91
C GLU A 47 2.24 8.80 1.41
N MET A 48 2.63 8.73 2.69
CA MET A 48 3.06 7.49 3.32
C MET A 48 1.96 6.43 3.32
N PHE A 49 0.71 6.80 3.57
CA PHE A 49 -0.41 5.87 3.56
C PHE A 49 -0.60 5.28 2.16
N ILE A 50 -0.55 6.10 1.11
CA ILE A 50 -0.63 5.64 -0.29
C ILE A 50 0.51 4.66 -0.60
N GLU A 51 1.75 5.00 -0.24
CA GLU A 51 2.89 4.11 -0.46
C GLU A 51 2.76 2.78 0.32
N LEU A 52 2.23 2.82 1.55
CA LEU A 52 1.97 1.61 2.35
C LEU A 52 0.92 0.70 1.70
N GLN A 53 -0.08 1.27 1.04
CA GLN A 53 -1.07 0.50 0.28
C GLN A 53 -0.43 -0.17 -0.93
N GLU A 54 0.30 0.60 -1.75
CA GLU A 54 0.99 0.09 -2.94
C GLU A 54 1.94 -1.06 -2.55
N ALA A 55 2.72 -0.86 -1.48
CA ALA A 55 3.62 -1.88 -0.95
C ALA A 55 2.89 -3.14 -0.49
N TYR A 56 1.78 -3.00 0.24
CA TYR A 56 1.00 -4.15 0.71
C TYR A 56 0.37 -4.89 -0.46
N GLU A 57 -0.20 -4.21 -1.45
CA GLU A 57 -0.81 -4.84 -2.61
C GLU A 57 0.19 -5.70 -3.39
N VAL A 58 1.40 -5.18 -3.61
CA VAL A 58 2.43 -5.92 -4.35
C VAL A 58 3.00 -7.07 -3.52
N LEU A 59 3.28 -6.82 -2.24
CA LEU A 59 3.97 -7.81 -1.39
C LEU A 59 3.04 -8.86 -0.78
N SER A 60 1.73 -8.59 -0.69
CA SER A 60 0.75 -9.55 -0.15
C SER A 60 0.30 -10.61 -1.15
N ASP A 61 0.47 -10.36 -2.45
CA ASP A 61 0.22 -11.33 -3.51
C ASP A 61 1.55 -11.98 -3.96
N GLU A 62 1.66 -13.30 -3.86
CA GLU A 62 2.91 -14.00 -4.20
C GLU A 62 3.30 -13.84 -5.68
N GLY A 63 2.33 -13.69 -6.58
CA GLY A 63 2.55 -13.45 -8.00
C GLY A 63 3.09 -12.05 -8.26
N LYS A 64 2.44 -11.02 -7.71
CA LYS A 64 2.90 -9.63 -7.79
C LYS A 64 4.24 -9.44 -7.11
N ARG A 65 4.46 -10.04 -5.93
CA ARG A 65 5.74 -10.03 -5.22
C ARG A 65 6.84 -10.66 -6.05
N ARG A 66 6.59 -11.82 -6.67
CA ARG A 66 7.58 -12.46 -7.55
C ARG A 66 7.91 -11.59 -8.76
N ASN A 67 6.93 -10.90 -9.33
CA ASN A 67 7.16 -9.97 -10.44
C ASN A 67 7.93 -8.74 -9.97
N TYR A 68 7.63 -8.22 -8.79
CA TYR A 68 8.38 -7.14 -8.14
C TYR A 68 9.83 -7.53 -7.87
N ASP A 69 10.07 -8.71 -7.30
CA ASP A 69 11.41 -9.19 -7.02
C ASP A 69 12.23 -9.41 -8.31
N ARG A 70 11.56 -9.74 -9.41
CA ARG A 70 12.19 -10.00 -10.71
C ARG A 70 12.45 -8.74 -11.54
N TYR A 71 11.52 -7.78 -11.53
CA TYR A 71 11.52 -6.63 -12.44
C TYR A 71 11.55 -5.28 -11.70
N GLY A 72 11.51 -5.28 -10.37
CA GLY A 72 11.36 -4.10 -9.54
C GLY A 72 10.02 -3.38 -9.76
N HIS A 73 10.01 -2.09 -9.43
CA HIS A 73 8.86 -1.19 -9.66
C HIS A 73 8.43 -1.07 -11.13
N GLY A 74 9.26 -1.51 -12.09
CA GLY A 74 8.94 -1.46 -13.52
C GLY A 74 8.12 -2.65 -14.04
N GLY A 75 8.06 -3.76 -13.28
CA GLY A 75 7.28 -4.94 -13.67
C GLY A 75 5.99 -5.15 -12.87
N VAL A 76 5.66 -4.20 -12.00
CA VAL A 76 4.36 -4.16 -11.32
C VAL A 76 3.73 -2.81 -11.61
N HIS A 77 2.78 -2.80 -12.54
CA HIS A 77 1.90 -1.65 -12.73
C HIS A 77 0.85 -1.72 -11.63
N VAL A 78 0.99 -0.89 -10.61
CA VAL A 78 -0.09 -0.66 -9.64
C VAL A 78 -0.87 0.52 -10.16
N ASP A 79 -1.87 0.24 -10.98
CA ASP A 79 -2.80 1.26 -11.43
C ASP A 79 -3.72 1.60 -10.26
N MET A 80 -3.58 2.83 -9.75
CA MET A 80 -4.51 3.37 -8.75
C MET A 80 -5.96 3.30 -9.25
N SER A 81 -6.21 3.34 -10.55
CA SER A 81 -7.55 3.10 -11.12
C SER A 81 -8.05 1.67 -10.92
N ASP A 82 -7.18 0.65 -10.97
CA ASP A 82 -7.55 -0.74 -10.65
C ASP A 82 -7.82 -0.93 -9.16
N PHE A 83 -7.15 -0.12 -8.33
CA PHE A 83 -7.37 -0.02 -6.90
C PHE A 83 -8.74 0.63 -6.57
N PHE A 84 -9.13 1.69 -7.27
CA PHE A 84 -10.44 2.34 -7.13
C PHE A 84 -11.58 1.61 -7.88
N SER A 85 -11.27 0.77 -8.87
CA SER A 85 -12.26 0.02 -9.67
C SER A 85 -12.53 -1.41 -9.16
N GLY A 86 -12.04 -1.78 -7.97
CA GLY A 86 -12.45 -3.01 -7.28
C GLY A 86 -11.63 -4.27 -7.60
N GLY A 87 -10.33 -4.13 -7.90
CA GLY A 87 -9.46 -5.27 -8.24
C GLY A 87 -9.12 -6.26 -7.12
N ILE A 88 -9.45 -5.99 -5.84
CA ILE A 88 -9.20 -6.95 -4.74
C ILE A 88 -10.49 -7.22 -3.94
N PRO A 89 -10.97 -8.47 -3.87
CA PRO A 89 -12.10 -8.82 -3.02
C PRO A 89 -11.76 -8.55 -1.55
N GLY A 90 -12.56 -7.70 -0.89
CA GLY A 90 -12.42 -7.37 0.54
C GLY A 90 -11.53 -6.16 0.87
N ILE A 91 -10.82 -5.57 -0.10
CA ILE A 91 -10.23 -4.24 0.12
C ILE A 91 -11.27 -3.14 -0.04
N ASP A 92 -12.29 -3.34 -0.88
CA ASP A 92 -13.42 -2.41 -1.06
C ASP A 92 -14.11 -2.07 0.27
N GLU A 93 -14.36 -3.06 1.14
CA GLU A 93 -15.00 -2.83 2.44
C GLU A 93 -14.04 -2.17 3.45
N LEU A 94 -12.75 -2.53 3.40
CA LEU A 94 -11.72 -1.90 4.24
C LEU A 94 -11.49 -0.45 3.80
N PHE A 95 -11.54 -0.18 2.49
CA PHE A 95 -11.37 1.13 1.91
C PHE A 95 -12.65 1.96 2.08
N LYS A 96 -13.86 1.44 1.86
CA LYS A 96 -15.12 2.13 2.21
C LYS A 96 -15.25 2.38 3.72
N GLY A 97 -14.72 1.51 4.56
CA GLY A 97 -14.70 1.71 6.02
C GLY A 97 -13.71 2.79 6.49
N ILE A 98 -12.64 3.06 5.74
CA ILE A 98 -11.58 4.04 6.06
C ILE A 98 -11.70 5.35 5.25
N PHE A 99 -12.20 5.26 4.02
CA PHE A 99 -12.37 6.32 3.02
C PHE A 99 -13.85 6.60 2.70
N GLY A 100 -14.81 5.99 3.41
CA GLY A 100 -16.22 6.42 3.36
C GLY A 100 -16.42 7.87 3.81
N ASP A 101 -15.45 8.44 4.53
CA ASP A 101 -15.34 9.87 4.87
C ASP A 101 -14.34 10.63 3.95
N PHE A 102 -13.68 9.93 3.03
CA PHE A 102 -12.76 10.47 2.04
C PHE A 102 -13.20 10.04 0.64
N SER A 103 -14.41 10.45 0.26
CA SER A 103 -14.80 10.54 -1.14
C SER A 103 -13.84 11.49 -1.87
N PRO A 104 -13.07 11.05 -2.89
CA PRO A 104 -12.37 11.97 -3.79
C PRO A 104 -13.32 12.66 -4.78
N PHE A 105 -14.59 12.23 -4.81
CA PHE A 105 -15.70 12.88 -5.49
C PHE A 105 -16.88 12.87 -4.53
N GLY A 106 -17.31 14.06 -4.09
CA GLY A 106 -18.63 14.21 -3.50
C GLY A 106 -19.72 13.72 -4.45
#